data_AF-B2ZS83-F1
#
_entry.id   AF-B2ZS83-F1
#
_cell.length_a   1.000
_cell.length_b   1.000
_cell.length_c   1.000
_cell.angle_alpha   90.00
_cell.angle_beta   90.00
_cell.angle_gamma   90.00
#
_symmetry.space_group_name_H-M   'P 1'
#
loop_
_entity.id
_entity.type
_entity.pdbx_description
1 polymer ?
#
loop_
_entity_poly.entity_id
_entity_poly.type
_entity_poly.pdbx_seq_one_letter_code
_entity_poly.pdbx_strand_id
1 'polypeptide(L)'
;AMMAASAFFFLSMNSFDSKWRTSILVSGLITFIAAVHYWYMRDYWAETGESPTFFRYVDWILTVPLMCVEFYLILKAAGATKSMMWRLIFLSTIMLVTGYFGE
;
A
#
# COMPACT_ATOMS: atom_id res chain seq x y z
N ALA A 1 -4.68 -7.12 -12.68
CA ALA A 1 -5.22 -5.77 -12.38
C ALA A 1 -4.16 -4.85 -11.77
N MET A 2 -3.60 -5.19 -10.60
CA MET A 2 -2.63 -4.34 -9.88
C MET A 2 -1.40 -3.94 -10.73
N MET A 3 -0.84 -4.85 -11.51
CA MET A 3 0.28 -4.55 -12.42
C MET A 3 -0.08 -3.51 -13.49
N ALA A 4 -1.26 -3.61 -14.11
CA ALA A 4 -1.71 -2.66 -15.12
C ALA A 4 -1.96 -1.28 -14.50
N ALA A 5 -2.49 -1.23 -13.28
CA ALA A 5 -2.66 0.02 -12.53
C ALA A 5 -1.31 0.67 -12.21
N SER A 6 -0.31 -0.13 -11.79
CA SER A 6 1.04 0.37 -11.53
C SER A 6 1.69 0.97 -12.79
N ALA A 7 1.59 0.27 -13.93
CA ALA A 7 2.04 0.79 -15.21
C ALA A 7 1.31 2.10 -15.58
N PHE A 8 -0.01 2.15 -15.39
CA PHE A 8 -0.79 3.38 -15.61
C PHE A 8 -0.29 4.52 -14.74
N PHE A 9 -0.11 4.34 -13.43
CA PHE A 9 0.34 5.41 -12.52
C PHE A 9 1.75 5.90 -12.85
N PHE A 10 2.69 5.00 -13.18
CA PHE A 10 4.04 5.42 -13.54
C PHE A 10 4.11 6.14 -14.88
N LEU A 11 3.38 5.66 -15.89
CA LEU A 11 3.37 6.27 -17.22
C LEU A 11 2.58 7.59 -17.26
N SER A 12 1.52 7.70 -16.46
CA SER A 12 0.69 8.92 -16.39
C SER A 12 1.26 10.00 -15.47
N MET A 13 2.36 9.75 -14.76
CA MET A 13 2.92 10.69 -13.77
C MET A 13 3.20 12.09 -14.32
N ASN A 14 3.66 12.19 -15.57
CA ASN A 14 3.95 13.47 -16.23
C ASN A 14 2.69 14.22 -16.70
N SER A 15 1.55 13.53 -16.79
CA SER A 15 0.25 14.12 -17.15
C SER A 15 -0.44 14.84 -16.00
N PHE A 16 0.07 14.70 -14.76
CA PHE A 16 -0.47 15.36 -13.57
C PHE A 16 0.37 16.57 -13.15
N ASP A 17 -0.31 17.53 -12.52
CA ASP A 17 0.31 18.70 -11.89
C ASP A 17 1.41 18.27 -10.91
N SER A 18 2.48 19.08 -10.83
CA SER A 18 3.64 18.81 -9.98
C SER A 18 3.28 18.59 -8.51
N LYS A 19 2.23 19.25 -8.00
CA LYS A 19 1.72 19.08 -6.63
C LYS A 19 1.20 17.67 -6.31
N TRP A 20 0.75 16.92 -7.32
CA TRP A 20 0.15 15.59 -7.15
C TRP A 20 1.09 14.43 -7.54
N ARG A 21 2.22 14.72 -8.18
CA ARG A 21 3.15 13.68 -8.67
C ARG A 21 3.62 12.74 -7.57
N THR A 22 3.87 13.26 -6.36
CA THR A 22 4.22 12.42 -5.21
C THR A 22 3.09 11.48 -4.83
N SER A 23 1.83 11.92 -4.90
CA SER A 23 0.67 11.06 -4.64
C SER A 23 0.60 9.93 -5.66
N ILE A 24 0.67 10.26 -6.96
CA ILE A 24 0.63 9.26 -8.05
C ILE A 24 1.78 8.26 -7.96
N LEU A 25 2.98 8.71 -7.60
CA LEU A 25 4.13 7.84 -7.38
C LEU A 25 3.87 6.84 -6.24
N VAL A 26 3.31 7.30 -5.12
CA VAL A 26 2.97 6.43 -3.99
C VAL A 26 1.89 5.41 -4.38
N SER A 27 0.84 5.81 -5.10
CA SER A 27 -0.18 4.88 -5.61
C SER A 27 0.42 3.82 -6.57
N GLY A 28 1.38 4.24 -7.41
CA GLY A 28 2.15 3.35 -8.28
C GLY A 28 2.99 2.33 -7.51
N LEU A 29 3.64 2.75 -6.42
CA LEU A 29 4.41 1.87 -5.54
C LEU A 29 3.50 0.86 -4.81
N ILE A 30 2.38 1.32 -4.25
CA ILE A 30 1.42 0.44 -3.55
C ILE A 30 0.92 -0.66 -4.49
N THR A 31 0.46 -0.27 -5.68
CA THR A 31 -0.04 -1.23 -6.67
C THR A 31 1.05 -2.14 -7.23
N PHE A 32 2.30 -1.66 -7.32
CA PHE A 32 3.43 -2.50 -7.70
C PHE A 32 3.76 -3.57 -6.65
N ILE A 33 3.89 -3.17 -5.39
CA ILE A 33 4.17 -4.06 -4.26
C ILE A 33 3.09 -5.13 -4.18
N ALA A 34 1.81 -4.72 -4.23
CA ALA A 34 0.69 -5.64 -4.23
C ALA A 34 0.73 -6.60 -5.42
N ALA A 35 1.07 -6.13 -6.64
CA ALA A 35 1.16 -7.01 -7.80
C ALA A 35 2.21 -8.11 -7.62
N VAL A 36 3.39 -7.77 -7.08
CA VAL A 36 4.46 -8.73 -6.81
C VAL A 36 4.05 -9.73 -5.72
N HIS A 37 3.49 -9.25 -4.61
CA HIS A 37 3.05 -10.13 -3.51
C HIS A 37 1.92 -11.06 -3.95
N TYR A 38 1.00 -10.59 -4.79
CA TYR A 38 -0.06 -11.44 -5.35
C TYR A 38 0.48 -12.58 -6.21
N TRP A 39 1.59 -12.38 -6.93
CA TRP A 39 2.22 -13.49 -7.64
C TRP A 39 2.81 -14.51 -6.69
N TYR A 40 3.54 -14.10 -5.65
CA TYR A 40 4.06 -15.03 -4.64
C TYR A 40 2.93 -15.79 -3.93
N MET A 41 1.85 -15.10 -3.55
CA MET A 41 0.69 -15.72 -2.92
C MET A 41 -0.01 -16.72 -3.82
N ARG A 42 -0.15 -16.41 -5.11
CA ARG A 42 -0.73 -17.32 -6.11
C ARG A 42 0.10 -18.60 -6.23
N ASP A 43 1.41 -18.45 -6.33
CA ASP A 43 2.32 -19.58 -6.54
C ASP A 43 2.35 -20.45 -5.26
N TYR A 44 2.43 -19.83 -4.08
CA TYR A 44 2.32 -20.52 -2.80
C TYR A 44 1.02 -21.32 -2.65
N TRP A 45 -0.13 -20.71 -2.98
CA TRP A 45 -1.42 -21.40 -2.95
C TRP A 45 -1.47 -22.57 -3.94
N ALA A 46 -0.92 -22.39 -5.14
CA ALA A 46 -0.90 -23.43 -6.16
C ALA A 46 -0.04 -24.64 -5.76
N GLU A 47 1.03 -24.43 -5.00
CA GLU A 47 1.94 -25.49 -4.54
C GLU A 47 1.46 -26.18 -3.26
N THR A 48 0.91 -25.42 -2.30
CA THR A 48 0.62 -25.93 -0.94
C THR A 48 -0.86 -26.19 -0.69
N GLY A 49 -1.76 -25.51 -1.42
CA GLY A 49 -3.19 -25.49 -1.11
C GLY A 49 -3.56 -24.75 0.18
N GLU A 50 -2.60 -24.10 0.83
CA GLU A 50 -2.77 -23.41 2.11
C GLU A 50 -2.93 -21.91 1.92
N SER A 51 -3.73 -21.29 2.80
CA SER A 51 -3.97 -19.85 2.74
C SER A 51 -2.66 -19.08 2.97
N PRO A 52 -2.27 -18.14 2.07
CA PRO A 52 -1.01 -17.41 2.17
C PRO A 52 -1.09 -16.26 3.20
N THR A 53 -1.54 -16.54 4.43
CA THR A 53 -1.72 -15.57 5.53
C THR A 53 -0.45 -14.75 5.75
N PHE A 54 0.69 -15.41 5.93
CA PHE A 54 1.98 -14.75 6.15
C PHE A 54 2.30 -13.72 5.05
N PHE A 55 2.18 -14.11 3.77
CA PHE A 55 2.44 -13.21 2.65
C PHE A 55 1.46 -12.04 2.59
N ARG A 56 0.20 -12.23 3.00
CA ARG A 56 -0.78 -11.14 3.12
C ARG A 56 -0.33 -10.11 4.15
N TYR A 57 0.12 -10.54 5.33
CA TYR A 57 0.58 -9.61 6.37
C TYR A 57 1.89 -8.90 6.00
N VAL A 58 2.79 -9.55 5.26
CA VAL A 58 3.98 -8.90 4.69
C VAL A 58 3.59 -7.84 3.65
N ASP A 59 2.63 -8.12 2.77
CA ASP A 59 2.12 -7.11 1.84
C ASP A 59 1.49 -5.93 2.59
N TRP A 60 0.67 -6.20 3.60
CA TRP A 60 -0.04 -5.17 4.36
C TRP A 60 0.89 -4.29 5.19
N ILE A 61 1.91 -4.85 5.84
CA ILE A 61 2.85 -4.05 6.63
C ILE A 61 3.65 -3.07 5.75
N LEU A 62 3.82 -3.38 4.46
CA LEU A 62 4.47 -2.49 3.49
C LEU A 62 3.48 -1.49 2.89
N THR A 63 2.30 -1.95 2.46
CA THR A 63 1.35 -1.13 1.70
C THR A 63 0.49 -0.22 2.56
N VAL A 64 0.11 -0.64 3.78
CA VAL A 64 -0.77 0.16 4.66
C VAL A 64 -0.11 1.46 5.12
N PRO A 65 1.16 1.49 5.57
CA PRO A 65 1.83 2.76 5.88
C PRO A 65 1.94 3.68 4.66
N LEU A 66 2.17 3.14 3.47
CA LEU A 66 2.19 3.92 2.22
C LEU A 66 0.82 4.52 1.91
N MET A 67 -0.28 3.77 2.12
CA MET A 67 -1.64 4.31 2.00
C MET A 67 -1.92 5.42 3.03
N CYS A 68 -1.40 5.30 4.26
CA CYS A 68 -1.50 6.38 5.24
C CYS A 68 -0.74 7.64 4.80
N VAL A 69 0.43 7.48 4.16
CA VAL A 69 1.17 8.60 3.55
C VAL A 69 0.39 9.22 2.41
N GLU A 70 -0.20 8.43 1.52
CA GLU A 70 -1.06 8.90 0.42
C GLU A 70 -2.25 9.70 0.94
N PHE A 71 -2.96 9.16 1.94
CA PHE A 71 -4.07 9.84 2.59
C PHE A 71 -3.65 11.18 3.22
N TYR A 72 -2.49 11.22 3.86
CA TYR A 72 -1.92 12.45 4.38
C TYR A 72 -1.57 13.45 3.27
N LEU A 73 -0.99 13.01 2.15
CA LEU A 73 -0.64 13.90 1.03
C LEU A 73 -1.88 14.59 0.46
N ILE A 74 -3.02 13.89 0.39
CA ILE A 74 -4.30 14.45 -0.04
C ILE A 74 -4.83 15.45 0.99
N LEU A 75 -4.87 15.07 2.28
CA LEU A 75 -5.42 15.92 3.34
C LEU A 75 -4.51 17.09 3.74
N LYS A 76 -3.24 17.09 3.34
CA LYS A 76 -2.31 18.19 3.60
C LYS A 76 -2.85 19.52 3.08
N ALA A 77 -3.56 19.50 1.95
CA ALA A 77 -4.22 20.69 1.39
C ALA A 77 -5.34 21.25 2.29
N ALA A 78 -5.93 20.41 3.14
CA ALA A 78 -6.97 20.75 4.11
C ALA A 78 -6.42 20.99 5.53
N GLY A 79 -5.09 21.06 5.71
CA GLY A 79 -4.45 21.37 6.99
C GLY A 79 -4.05 20.17 7.84
N ALA A 80 -4.00 18.96 7.27
CA ALA A 80 -3.52 17.79 8.02
C ALA A 80 -2.06 17.96 8.46
N THR A 81 -1.77 17.56 9.71
CA THR A 81 -0.44 17.65 10.30
C THR A 81 0.33 16.33 10.16
N LYS A 82 1.66 16.39 10.16
CA LYS A 82 2.50 15.19 10.19
C LYS A 82 2.23 14.29 11.41
N SER A 83 1.77 14.87 12.53
CA SER A 83 1.38 14.11 13.72
C SER A 83 0.22 13.17 13.43
N MET A 84 -0.77 13.61 12.63
CA MET A 84 -1.90 12.77 12.22
C MET A 84 -1.43 11.59 11.36
N MET A 85 -0.52 11.82 10.41
CA MET A 85 0.08 10.76 9.59
C MET A 85 0.77 9.70 10.44
N TRP A 86 1.63 10.11 11.37
CA TRP A 86 2.34 9.17 12.25
C TRP A 86 1.40 8.42 13.20
N ARG A 87 0.34 9.07 13.69
CA ARG A 87 -0.71 8.39 14.46
C ARG A 87 -1.41 7.32 13.63
N LEU A 88 -1.76 7.61 12.38
CA LEU A 88 -2.37 6.64 11.47
C LEU A 88 -1.45 5.45 11.23
N ILE A 89 -0.19 5.68 10.87
CA ILE A 89 0.80 4.62 10.63
C ILE A 89 0.98 3.74 11.88
N PHE A 90 1.05 4.35 13.06
CA PHE A 90 1.23 3.60 14.30
C PHE A 90 0.00 2.75 14.64
N LEU A 91 -1.20 3.33 14.59
CA LEU A 91 -2.44 2.63 14.87
C LEU A 91 -2.71 1.52 13.84
N SER A 92 -2.41 1.76 12.55
CA SER A 92 -2.55 0.75 11.51
C SER A 92 -1.56 -0.39 11.70
N THR A 93 -0.33 -0.10 12.15
CA THR A 93 0.66 -1.13 12.46
C THR A 93 0.19 -2.00 13.61
N ILE A 94 -0.32 -1.39 14.70
CA ILE A 94 -0.90 -2.15 15.82
C ILE A 94 -2.03 -3.05 15.33
N MET A 95 -2.98 -2.49 14.56
CA MET A 95 -4.09 -3.24 13.99
C MET A 95 -3.62 -4.48 13.23
N LEU A 96 -2.62 -4.34 12.36
CA LEU A 96 -2.07 -5.46 11.59
C LEU A 96 -1.39 -6.49 12.48
N VAL A 97 -0.58 -6.06 13.45
CA VAL A 97 0.11 -6.99 14.36
C VAL A 97 -0.92 -7.76 15.19
N THR A 98 -1.91 -7.07 15.75
CA THR A 98 -2.97 -7.73 16.54
C THR A 98 -3.86 -8.64 15.69
N GLY A 99 -4.11 -8.28 14.43
CA GLY A 99 -4.83 -9.13 13.49
C GLY A 99 -4.07 -10.41 13.18
N TYR A 100 -2.75 -10.32 12.97
CA TYR A 100 -1.91 -11.48 12.68
C TYR A 100 -1.88 -12.49 13.83
N PHE A 101 -1.88 -12.02 15.08
CA PHE A 101 -1.97 -12.90 16.25
C PHE A 101 -3.36 -13.50 16.47
N GLY A 102 -4.40 -12.92 15.86
CA GLY A 102 -5.78 -13.39 15.99
C GLY A 102 -6.22 -14.38 14.91
N GLU A 103 -5.53 -14.42 13.77
CA GLU A 103 -5.70 -15.43 12.70
C GLU A 103 -4.97 -16.75 13.02
#